data_AF-A0A650LTY2-F1
#
_entry.id   AF-A0A650LTY2-F1
#
_cell.length_a   1.000
_cell.length_b   1.000
_cell.length_c   1.000
_cell.angle_alpha   90.00
_cell.angle_beta   90.00
_cell.angle_gamma   90.00
#
_symmetry.space_group_name_H-M   'P 1'
#
loop_
_entity.id
_entity.type
_entity.pdbx_description
1 polymer ?
#
loop_
_entity_poly.entity_id
_entity_poly.type
_entity_poly.pdbx_seq_one_letter_code
_entity_poly.pdbx_strand_id
1 'polypeptide(L)'
;MKRIKRVKYEIKSNRRLSINIKEKSSGFTLIELIAVIAIIMILSGVLFPKVLGYVQEAKKLKVVDQCRKIVMATESYNLRYIPLEKNQSVSSIINKDGIKKYINEEEFKNINTGTTTVQNCYDIVNGAEFDFNSDSEILNSSSIKFIEERK
;
A
#
# COMPACT_ATOMS: atom_id res chain seq x y z
N MET A 1 -94.85 26.57 -30.55
CA MET A 1 -93.81 26.21 -29.56
C MET A 1 -92.58 25.67 -30.30
N LYS A 2 -91.53 26.48 -30.45
CA LYS A 2 -90.24 26.11 -31.08
C LYS A 2 -89.36 25.40 -30.05
N ARG A 3 -88.70 24.29 -30.41
CA ARG A 3 -87.50 23.83 -29.69
C ARG A 3 -86.30 23.81 -30.64
N ILE A 4 -85.28 24.52 -30.17
CA ILE A 4 -84.07 24.97 -30.86
C ILE A 4 -83.12 23.76 -31.05
N LYS A 5 -82.61 23.56 -32.27
CA LYS A 5 -81.49 22.64 -32.50
C LYS A 5 -80.19 23.34 -32.07
N ARG A 6 -79.53 22.83 -31.03
CA ARG A 6 -78.18 23.30 -30.65
C ARG A 6 -77.14 22.63 -31.54
N VAL A 7 -76.39 23.43 -32.28
CA VAL A 7 -75.13 23.04 -32.93
C VAL A 7 -74.06 22.93 -31.85
N LYS A 8 -73.30 21.83 -31.81
CA LYS A 8 -72.13 21.70 -30.93
C LYS A 8 -70.91 21.33 -31.78
N TYR A 9 -69.94 22.24 -31.76
CA TYR A 9 -68.66 22.17 -32.46
C TYR A 9 -67.73 21.17 -31.78
N GLU A 10 -66.95 20.42 -32.55
CA GLU A 10 -65.88 19.56 -32.03
C GLU A 10 -64.52 20.10 -32.51
N ILE A 11 -63.72 20.58 -31.55
CA ILE A 11 -62.38 21.14 -31.77
C ILE A 11 -61.42 20.00 -32.11
N LYS A 12 -60.90 19.98 -33.35
CA LYS A 12 -59.83 19.05 -33.75
C LYS A 12 -58.47 19.66 -33.41
N SER A 13 -57.91 19.33 -32.25
CA SER A 13 -56.50 19.57 -31.96
C SER A 13 -55.88 18.39 -31.22
N ASN A 14 -55.03 17.65 -31.92
CA ASN A 14 -54.10 16.69 -31.33
C ASN A 14 -52.86 16.60 -32.23
N ARG A 15 -52.03 17.65 -32.25
CA ARG A 15 -50.63 17.48 -32.66
C ARG A 15 -49.82 17.15 -31.41
N ARG A 16 -49.49 15.86 -31.23
CA ARG A 16 -48.41 15.49 -30.32
C ARG A 16 -47.10 15.93 -30.96
N LEU A 17 -46.46 16.97 -30.42
CA LEU A 17 -45.09 17.33 -30.75
C LEU A 17 -44.18 16.23 -30.21
N SER A 18 -43.81 15.27 -31.06
CA SER A 18 -42.72 14.36 -30.76
C SER A 18 -41.40 15.12 -30.93
N ILE A 19 -40.83 15.54 -29.80
CA ILE A 19 -39.47 16.07 -29.78
C ILE A 19 -38.55 14.87 -29.97
N ASN A 20 -38.09 14.66 -31.21
CA ASN A 20 -37.11 13.64 -31.53
C ASN A 20 -35.73 14.16 -31.11
N ILE A 21 -35.37 13.95 -29.83
CA ILE A 21 -34.03 14.27 -29.33
C ILE A 21 -33.08 13.24 -29.97
N LYS A 22 -32.45 13.64 -31.07
CA LYS A 22 -31.43 12.83 -31.73
C LYS A 22 -30.20 12.81 -30.82
N GLU A 23 -30.04 11.77 -30.03
CA GLU A 23 -28.81 11.59 -29.25
C GLU A 23 -27.63 11.49 -30.23
N LYS A 24 -26.78 12.52 -30.22
CA LYS A 24 -25.50 12.47 -30.94
C LYS A 24 -24.61 11.50 -30.18
N SER A 25 -24.46 10.29 -30.69
CA SER A 25 -23.39 9.41 -30.24
C SER A 25 -22.05 9.98 -30.70
N SER A 26 -21.42 10.77 -29.83
CA SER A 26 -20.01 11.14 -29.99
C SER A 26 -19.15 9.92 -29.68
N GLY A 27 -18.64 9.26 -30.72
CA GLY A 27 -17.64 8.21 -30.59
C GLY A 27 -16.24 8.81 -30.44
N PHE A 28 -15.38 8.14 -29.66
CA PHE A 28 -13.95 8.43 -29.62
C PHE A 28 -13.31 8.11 -30.97
N THR A 29 -12.39 8.96 -31.41
CA THR A 29 -11.62 8.71 -32.64
C THR A 29 -10.39 7.85 -32.32
N LEU A 30 -9.98 7.00 -33.27
CA LEU A 30 -8.79 6.14 -33.08
C LEU A 30 -7.52 6.98 -32.87
N ILE A 31 -7.43 8.15 -33.52
CA ILE A 31 -6.32 9.09 -33.37
C ILE A 31 -6.19 9.63 -31.93
N GLU A 32 -7.31 9.90 -31.28
CA GLU A 32 -7.33 10.41 -29.91
C GLU A 32 -6.83 9.35 -28.91
N LEU A 33 -7.21 8.08 -29.12
CA LEU A 33 -6.71 6.99 -28.30
C LEU A 33 -5.19 6.78 -28.47
N ILE A 34 -4.69 6.79 -29.71
CA ILE A 34 -3.25 6.57 -29.95
C ILE A 34 -2.39 7.73 -29.44
N ALA A 35 -2.90 8.97 -29.50
CA ALA A 35 -2.21 10.13 -28.93
C ALA A 35 -2.05 10.02 -27.41
N VAL A 36 -3.08 9.53 -26.71
CA VAL A 36 -3.06 9.35 -25.25
C VAL A 36 -2.07 8.25 -24.83
N ILE A 37 -2.12 7.07 -25.47
CA ILE A 37 -1.18 5.97 -25.14
C ILE A 37 0.27 6.37 -25.45
N ALA A 38 0.51 7.17 -26.50
CA ALA A 38 1.85 7.66 -26.83
C ALA A 38 2.42 8.55 -25.72
N ILE A 39 1.62 9.48 -25.18
CA ILE A 39 2.04 10.34 -24.07
C ILE A 39 2.27 9.51 -22.79
N ILE A 40 1.37 8.55 -22.48
CA ILE A 40 1.52 7.66 -21.33
C ILE A 40 2.81 6.84 -21.43
N MET A 41 3.17 6.33 -22.61
CA MET A 41 4.42 5.57 -22.81
C MET A 41 5.67 6.41 -22.52
N ILE A 42 5.71 7.66 -23.01
CA ILE A 42 6.85 8.57 -22.79
C ILE A 42 7.02 8.86 -21.29
N LEU A 43 5.93 9.23 -20.62
CA LEU A 43 5.95 9.52 -19.18
C LEU A 43 6.29 8.27 -18.37
N SER A 44 5.66 7.14 -18.66
CA SER A 44 5.88 5.89 -17.96
C SER A 44 7.34 5.44 -18.03
N GLY A 45 7.99 5.56 -19.20
CA GLY A 45 9.39 5.17 -19.39
C GLY A 45 10.38 5.86 -18.44
N VAL A 46 10.14 7.13 -18.07
CA VAL A 46 11.02 7.88 -17.16
C VAL A 46 10.60 7.78 -15.69
N LEU A 47 9.29 7.61 -15.43
CA LEU A 47 8.72 7.60 -14.08
C LEU A 47 8.88 6.23 -13.40
N PHE A 48 8.62 5.13 -14.12
CA PHE A 48 8.64 3.78 -13.54
C PHE A 48 9.96 3.38 -12.86
N PRO A 49 11.15 3.53 -13.47
CA PRO A 49 12.39 3.04 -12.85
C PRO A 49 12.72 3.78 -11.55
N LYS A 50 12.39 5.08 -11.46
CA LYS A 50 12.60 5.87 -10.24
C LYS A 50 11.68 5.43 -9.11
N VAL A 51 10.41 5.17 -9.42
CA VAL A 51 9.43 4.70 -8.42
C VAL A 51 9.82 3.31 -7.90
N LEU A 52 10.29 2.40 -8.75
CA LEU A 52 10.72 1.06 -8.34
C LEU A 52 11.88 1.11 -7.33
N GLY A 53 12.86 2.01 -7.51
CA GLY A 53 13.94 2.21 -6.54
C GLY A 53 13.44 2.71 -5.18
N TYR A 54 12.57 3.73 -5.17
CA TYR A 54 12.00 4.23 -3.90
C TYR A 54 11.13 3.22 -3.17
N VAL A 55 10.44 2.35 -3.91
CA VAL A 55 9.66 1.26 -3.31
C VAL A 55 10.57 0.27 -2.60
N GLN A 56 11.76 -0.04 -3.15
CA GLN A 56 12.73 -0.92 -2.48
C GLN A 56 13.31 -0.26 -1.21
N GLU A 57 13.66 1.02 -1.28
CA GLU A 57 14.11 1.80 -0.11
C GLU A 57 13.06 1.80 1.01
N ALA A 58 11.80 2.07 0.65
CA ALA A 58 10.68 2.07 1.58
C ALA A 58 10.48 0.69 2.24
N LYS A 59 10.72 -0.40 1.50
CA LYS A 59 10.68 -1.76 2.08
C LYS A 59 11.81 -1.96 3.10
N LYS A 60 13.04 -1.52 2.80
CA LYS A 60 14.16 -1.58 3.78
C LYS A 60 13.82 -0.76 5.03
N LEU A 61 13.29 0.44 4.85
CA LEU A 61 12.87 1.30 5.97
C LEU A 61 11.79 0.66 6.84
N LYS A 62 10.83 -0.08 6.27
CA LYS A 62 9.82 -0.82 7.06
C LYS A 62 10.45 -1.86 7.99
N VAL A 63 11.47 -2.59 7.52
CA VAL A 63 12.19 -3.56 8.35
C VAL A 63 12.94 -2.86 9.48
N VAL A 64 13.62 -1.75 9.18
CA VAL A 64 14.31 -0.94 10.19
C VAL A 64 13.33 -0.43 11.26
N ASP A 65 12.15 0.05 10.86
CA ASP A 65 11.10 0.50 11.80
C ASP A 65 10.61 -0.63 12.70
N GLN A 66 10.35 -1.81 12.13
CA GLN A 66 9.97 -3.00 12.88
C GLN A 66 11.08 -3.42 13.88
N CYS A 67 12.34 -3.48 13.43
CA CYS A 67 13.48 -3.76 14.32
C CYS A 67 13.60 -2.73 15.45
N ARG A 68 13.38 -1.44 15.16
CA ARG A 68 13.40 -0.36 16.16
C ARG A 68 12.33 -0.56 17.22
N LYS A 69 11.11 -0.93 16.84
CA LYS A 69 10.03 -1.25 17.79
C LYS A 69 10.41 -2.43 18.70
N ILE A 70 10.99 -3.48 18.14
CA ILE A 70 11.45 -4.66 18.91
C ILE A 70 12.53 -4.25 19.92
N VAL A 71 13.53 -3.49 19.48
CA VAL A 71 14.61 -2.99 20.35
C VAL A 71 14.04 -2.15 21.48
N MET A 72 13.19 -1.17 21.17
CA MET A 72 12.58 -0.29 22.17
C MET A 72 11.72 -1.05 23.20
N ALA A 73 10.92 -2.03 22.76
CA ALA A 73 10.13 -2.83 23.68
C ALA A 73 10.99 -3.75 24.55
N THR A 74 12.07 -4.31 23.98
CA THR A 74 13.04 -5.11 24.72
C THR A 74 13.76 -4.27 25.76
N GLU A 75 14.21 -3.07 25.41
CA GLU A 75 14.83 -2.14 26.37
C GLU A 75 13.85 -1.73 27.46
N SER A 76 12.60 -1.39 27.10
CA SER A 76 11.54 -1.05 28.05
C SER A 76 11.25 -2.21 29.02
N TYR A 77 11.30 -3.44 28.54
CA TYR A 77 11.16 -4.63 29.38
C TYR A 77 12.37 -4.79 30.33
N ASN A 78 13.59 -4.65 29.81
CA ASN A 78 14.83 -4.78 30.59
C ASN A 78 14.95 -3.71 31.69
N LEU A 79 14.32 -2.55 31.55
CA LEU A 79 14.27 -1.53 32.60
C LEU A 79 13.36 -1.90 33.78
N ARG A 80 12.35 -2.75 33.54
CA ARG A 80 11.31 -3.08 34.54
C ARG A 80 11.41 -4.50 35.08
N TYR A 81 12.07 -5.39 34.35
CA TYR A 81 12.18 -6.81 34.63
C TYR A 81 13.63 -7.29 34.48
N ILE A 82 13.84 -8.60 34.57
CA ILE A 82 15.15 -9.22 34.37
C ILE A 82 15.57 -9.05 32.90
N PRO A 83 16.80 -8.57 32.62
CA PRO A 83 17.28 -8.36 31.26
C PRO A 83 17.19 -9.63 30.39
N LEU A 84 16.69 -9.47 29.17
CA LEU A 84 16.62 -10.52 28.17
C LEU A 84 17.96 -10.66 27.44
N GLU A 85 18.33 -11.90 27.12
CA GLU A 85 19.49 -12.16 26.28
C GLU A 85 19.20 -11.80 24.82
N LYS A 86 20.13 -11.06 24.19
CA LYS A 86 19.98 -10.55 22.82
C LYS A 86 20.02 -11.65 21.74
N ASN A 87 20.51 -12.84 22.08
CA ASN A 87 20.63 -13.98 21.16
C ASN A 87 19.31 -14.75 20.95
N GLN A 88 18.24 -14.39 21.67
CA GLN A 88 16.94 -15.02 21.52
C GLN A 88 16.25 -14.56 20.24
N SER A 89 15.44 -15.43 19.63
CA SER A 89 14.62 -15.09 18.48
C SER A 89 13.59 -14.02 18.87
N VAL A 90 13.23 -13.19 17.89
CA VAL A 90 12.19 -12.18 18.06
C VAL A 90 10.86 -12.82 18.48
N SER A 91 10.52 -13.99 17.94
CA SER A 91 9.29 -14.73 18.28
C SER A 91 9.20 -15.11 19.76
N SER A 92 10.31 -15.48 20.40
CA SER A 92 10.31 -15.81 21.83
C SER A 92 10.14 -14.58 22.71
N ILE A 93 10.57 -13.42 22.24
CA ILE A 93 10.57 -12.17 23.00
C ILE A 93 9.22 -11.44 22.90
N ILE A 94 8.64 -11.35 21.70
CA ILE A 94 7.33 -10.69 21.51
C ILE A 94 6.19 -11.39 22.26
N ASN A 95 6.31 -12.69 22.50
CA ASN A 95 5.33 -13.48 23.23
C ASN A 95 5.42 -13.34 24.75
N LYS A 96 6.44 -12.67 25.29
CA LYS A 96 6.52 -12.41 26.73
C LYS A 96 5.47 -11.37 27.13
N ASP A 97 4.72 -11.67 28.19
CA ASP A 97 3.59 -10.87 28.69
C ASP A 97 3.91 -9.37 28.83
N GLY A 98 5.11 -9.03 29.31
CA GLY A 98 5.56 -7.65 29.44
C GLY A 98 5.83 -6.94 28.10
N ILE A 99 6.16 -7.66 27.02
CA ILE A 99 6.50 -7.10 25.70
C ILE A 99 5.28 -7.09 24.77
N LYS A 100 4.43 -8.11 24.86
CA LYS A 100 3.16 -8.20 24.12
C LYS A 100 2.26 -6.98 24.35
N LYS A 101 2.40 -6.29 25.49
CA LYS A 101 1.71 -5.04 25.79
C LYS A 101 2.13 -3.86 24.89
N TYR A 102 3.34 -3.89 24.35
CA TYR A 102 3.92 -2.80 23.56
C TYR A 102 3.99 -3.12 22.06
N ILE A 103 3.69 -4.37 21.68
CA ILE A 103 3.97 -4.91 20.35
C ILE A 103 2.81 -5.81 19.89
N ASN A 104 2.24 -5.51 18.71
CA ASN A 104 1.26 -6.37 18.05
C ASN A 104 1.95 -7.31 17.05
N GLU A 105 1.74 -8.63 17.16
CA GLU A 105 2.39 -9.65 16.31
C GLU A 105 2.14 -9.43 14.80
N GLU A 106 1.00 -8.85 14.43
CA GLU A 106 0.64 -8.54 13.04
C GLU A 106 1.54 -7.49 12.37
N GLU A 107 2.28 -6.70 13.15
CA GLU A 107 3.13 -5.61 12.65
C GLU A 107 4.47 -6.09 12.08
N PHE A 108 4.85 -7.37 12.26
CA PHE A 108 6.20 -7.89 11.95
C PHE A 108 6.28 -8.80 10.72
N LYS A 109 5.34 -8.68 9.78
CA LYS A 109 5.25 -9.55 8.60
C LYS A 109 6.48 -9.48 7.68
N ASN A 110 7.32 -8.44 7.80
CA ASN A 110 8.53 -8.26 6.99
C ASN A 110 9.81 -8.77 7.66
N ILE A 111 9.72 -9.22 8.92
CA ILE A 111 10.82 -9.87 9.64
C ILE A 111 10.44 -11.33 9.84
N ASN A 112 11.35 -12.26 9.53
CA ASN A 112 11.18 -13.64 9.96
C ASN A 112 11.42 -13.72 11.47
N THR A 113 10.36 -13.61 12.26
CA THR A 113 10.41 -13.58 13.73
C THR A 113 10.97 -14.86 14.34
N GLY A 114 10.92 -15.99 13.62
CA GLY A 114 11.45 -17.28 14.07
C GLY A 114 12.97 -17.40 13.96
N THR A 115 13.59 -16.73 13.00
CA THR A 115 15.04 -16.84 12.72
C THR A 115 15.82 -15.57 13.03
N THR A 116 15.16 -14.42 13.04
CA THR A 116 15.79 -13.14 13.36
C THR A 116 15.95 -13.04 14.87
N THR A 117 17.15 -12.77 15.34
CA THR A 117 17.44 -12.53 16.75
C THR A 117 17.23 -11.06 17.10
N VAL A 118 17.14 -10.77 18.39
CA VAL A 118 17.11 -9.37 18.84
C VAL A 118 18.45 -8.67 18.57
N GLN A 119 19.57 -9.39 18.61
CA GLN A 119 20.87 -8.86 18.21
C GLN A 119 20.84 -8.37 16.75
N ASN A 120 20.29 -9.17 15.83
CA ASN A 120 20.11 -8.76 14.44
C ASN A 120 19.29 -7.46 14.31
N CYS A 121 18.28 -7.26 15.17
CA CYS A 121 17.50 -6.02 15.19
C CYS A 121 18.32 -4.82 15.67
N TYR A 122 19.19 -5.00 16.66
CA TYR A 122 20.14 -3.95 17.07
C TYR A 122 21.09 -3.59 15.92
N ASP A 123 21.62 -4.61 15.25
CA ASP A 123 22.60 -4.43 14.17
C ASP A 123 21.97 -3.64 13.00
N ILE A 124 20.74 -3.99 12.61
CA ILE A 124 19.97 -3.28 11.57
C ILE A 124 19.68 -1.84 11.98
N VAL A 125 19.26 -1.59 13.23
CA VAL A 125 18.99 -0.23 13.72
C VAL A 125 20.26 0.63 13.75
N ASN A 126 21.42 -0.01 13.98
CA ASN A 126 22.72 0.63 13.99
C ASN A 126 23.34 0.79 12.58
N GLY A 127 22.62 0.42 11.53
CA GLY A 127 23.05 0.64 10.14
C GLY A 127 23.71 -0.57 9.46
N ALA A 128 23.52 -1.78 9.97
CA ALA A 128 23.90 -2.98 9.23
C ALA A 128 23.13 -3.08 7.90
N GLU A 129 23.82 -3.50 6.84
CA GLU A 129 23.20 -3.73 5.55
C GLU A 129 22.58 -5.13 5.52
N PHE A 130 21.43 -5.23 4.86
CA PHE A 130 20.67 -6.46 4.73
C PHE A 130 19.92 -6.49 3.39
N ASP A 131 19.61 -7.70 2.97
CA ASP A 131 18.82 -7.98 1.79
C ASP A 131 17.56 -8.77 2.13
N PHE A 132 16.63 -8.79 1.18
CA PHE A 132 15.43 -9.59 1.23
C PHE A 132 15.69 -10.98 0.65
N ASN A 133 14.91 -11.97 1.07
CA ASN A 133 14.88 -13.24 0.36
C ASN A 133 14.44 -13.02 -1.09
N SER A 134 15.10 -13.68 -2.05
CA SER A 134 14.86 -13.50 -3.48
C SER A 134 13.37 -13.64 -3.88
N ASP A 135 12.61 -14.43 -3.13
CA ASP A 135 11.22 -14.79 -3.44
C ASP A 135 10.19 -14.09 -2.53
N SER A 136 10.62 -13.28 -1.54
CA SER A 136 9.69 -12.64 -0.60
C SER A 136 10.23 -11.32 -0.04
N GLU A 137 9.35 -10.36 0.26
CA GLU A 137 9.70 -9.08 0.92
C GLU A 137 10.02 -9.24 2.42
N ILE A 138 10.61 -10.38 2.78
CA ILE A 138 10.96 -10.79 4.13
C ILE A 138 12.47 -10.68 4.28
N LEU A 139 12.90 -10.07 5.38
CA LEU A 139 14.30 -9.96 5.77
C LEU A 139 15.00 -11.33 5.71
N ASN A 140 16.15 -11.39 5.01
CA ASN A 140 17.06 -12.52 5.09
C ASN A 140 18.04 -12.29 6.26
N SER A 141 17.83 -12.98 7.38
CA SER A 141 18.68 -12.85 8.57
C SER A 141 20.14 -13.25 8.36
N SER A 142 20.45 -14.04 7.32
CA SER A 142 21.83 -14.45 6.98
C SER A 142 22.58 -13.42 6.15
N SER A 143 21.87 -12.44 5.58
CA SER A 143 22.46 -11.38 4.76
C SER A 143 22.96 -10.18 5.57
N ILE A 144 22.64 -10.14 6.87
CA ILE A 144 22.97 -9.02 7.74
C ILE A 144 24.48 -8.94 7.87
N LYS A 145 25.04 -7.84 7.36
CA LYS A 145 26.47 -7.55 7.44
C LYS A 145 26.64 -6.18 8.07
N PHE A 146 27.48 -6.12 9.09
CA PHE A 146 28.01 -4.84 9.49
C PHE A 146 28.87 -4.30 8.36
N ILE A 147 28.63 -3.05 8.01
CA ILE A 147 29.59 -2.28 7.24
C ILE A 147 30.77 -2.09 8.19
N GLU A 148 31.76 -2.97 8.09
CA GLU A 148 33.07 -2.70 8.66
C GLU A 148 33.50 -1.36 8.09
N GLU A 149 33.65 -0.36 8.96
CA GLU A 149 33.99 1.01 8.57
C GLU A 149 35.13 0.93 7.55
N ARG A 150 34.89 1.50 6.35
CA ARG A 150 35.95 1.85 5.41
C ARG A 150 36.91 2.78 6.16
N LYS A 151 37.94 2.19 6.77
CA LYS A 151 39.10 2.89 7.31
C LYS A 151 39.95 3.47 6.18
#